data_AF-A0A832JPS4-F1
#
_entry.id   AF-A0A832JPS4-F1
#
_cell.length_a   1.000
_cell.length_b   1.000
_cell.length_c   1.000
_cell.angle_alpha   90.00
_cell.angle_beta   90.00
_cell.angle_gamma   90.00
#
_symmetry.space_group_name_H-M   'P 1'
#
loop_
_entity.id
_entity.type
_entity.pdbx_description
1 polymer ?
#
loop_
_entity_poly.entity_id
_entity_poly.type
_entity_poly.pdbx_seq_one_letter_code
_entity_poly.pdbx_strand_id
1 'polypeptide(L)'
;MSWEYLQGVLVLFLVNSIAAMGVSLLTGFTGVFTLGHAAYMSIGAYALAIGMGRYELPWPIALLLAGVLASLVAYLVGVPTLRL
;
A
#
# COMPACT_ATOMS: atom_id res chain seq x y z
N MET A 1 4.85 -24.34 -18.18
CA MET A 1 4.38 -23.22 -17.35
C MET A 1 3.76 -23.81 -16.09
N SER A 2 4.44 -23.75 -14.95
CA SER A 2 3.89 -24.27 -13.68
C SER A 2 2.81 -23.33 -13.14
N TRP A 3 1.83 -23.86 -12.42
CA TRP A 3 0.74 -23.08 -11.82
C TRP A 3 1.26 -22.00 -10.85
N GLU A 4 2.34 -22.31 -10.13
CA GLU A 4 3.03 -21.38 -9.21
C GLU A 4 3.62 -20.16 -9.91
N TYR A 5 4.12 -20.34 -11.15
CA TYR A 5 4.63 -19.23 -11.94
C TYR A 5 3.52 -18.25 -12.30
N LEU A 6 2.36 -18.76 -12.72
CA LEU A 6 1.21 -17.92 -13.06
C LEU A 6 0.71 -17.14 -11.84
N GLN A 7 0.66 -17.78 -10.67
CA GLN A 7 0.27 -17.13 -9.42
C GLN A 7 1.22 -15.98 -9.06
N GLY A 8 2.53 -16.18 -9.17
CA GLY A 8 3.52 -15.12 -8.91
C GLY A 8 3.37 -13.93 -9.88
N VAL A 9 3.21 -14.20 -11.17
CA VAL A 9 2.99 -13.16 -12.19
C VAL A 9 1.70 -12.39 -11.91
N LEU A 10 0.60 -13.07 -11.56
CA LEU A 10 -0.67 -12.44 -11.23
C LEU A 10 -0.58 -11.53 -9.99
N VAL A 11 0.08 -11.99 -8.93
CA VAL A 11 0.30 -11.17 -7.72
C VAL A 11 1.09 -9.91 -8.07
N LEU A 12 2.20 -10.05 -8.80
CA LEU A 12 3.03 -8.92 -9.19
C LEU A 12 2.27 -7.94 -10.10
N PHE A 13 1.46 -8.46 -11.02
CA PHE A 13 0.59 -7.65 -11.88
C PHE A 13 -0.40 -6.84 -11.05
N LEU A 14 -1.14 -7.49 -10.14
CA LEU A 14 -2.13 -6.82 -9.28
C LEU A 14 -1.50 -5.73 -8.40
N VAL A 15 -0.36 -6.03 -7.77
CA VAL A 15 0.37 -5.06 -6.93
C VAL A 15 0.81 -3.85 -7.75
N ASN A 16 1.41 -4.07 -8.94
CA ASN A 16 1.82 -2.97 -9.81
C ASN A 16 0.64 -2.19 -10.38
N SER A 17 -0.48 -2.83 -10.71
CA SER A 17 -1.69 -2.14 -11.15
C SER A 17 -2.22 -1.21 -10.07
N ILE A 18 -2.27 -1.65 -8.80
CA ILE A 18 -2.68 -0.81 -7.68
C ILE A 18 -1.70 0.38 -7.52
N ALA A 19 -0.40 0.12 -7.60
CA ALA A 19 0.62 1.16 -7.50
C ALA A 19 0.50 2.20 -8.63
N ALA A 20 0.35 1.75 -9.87
CA ALA A 20 0.20 2.61 -11.03
C ALA A 20 -1.08 3.45 -10.96
N MET A 21 -2.20 2.84 -10.55
CA MET A 21 -3.47 3.56 -10.37
C MET A 21 -3.35 4.61 -9.25
N GLY A 22 -2.76 4.28 -8.11
CA GLY A 22 -2.58 5.23 -7.00
C GLY A 22 -1.76 6.47 -7.38
N VAL A 23 -0.64 6.26 -8.08
CA VAL A 23 0.19 7.38 -8.59
C VAL A 23 -0.52 8.15 -9.70
N SER A 24 -1.24 7.47 -10.59
CA SER A 24 -2.04 8.11 -11.64
C SER A 24 -3.18 8.95 -11.07
N LEU A 25 -3.80 8.51 -9.98
CA LEU A 25 -4.84 9.27 -9.30
C LEU A 25 -4.27 10.58 -8.71
N LEU A 26 -3.15 10.51 -7.99
CA LEU A 26 -2.52 11.71 -7.46
C LEU A 26 -2.03 12.63 -8.58
N THR A 27 -1.18 12.12 -9.46
CA THR A 27 -0.54 12.95 -10.47
C THR A 27 -1.55 13.47 -11.51
N GLY A 28 -2.53 12.65 -11.88
CA GLY A 28 -3.53 12.99 -12.88
C GLY A 28 -4.63 13.94 -12.37
N PHE A 29 -5.12 13.76 -11.13
CA PHE A 29 -6.21 14.59 -10.62
C PHE A 29 -5.75 15.79 -9.80
N THR A 30 -4.64 15.69 -9.06
CA THR A 30 -4.14 16.81 -8.23
C THR A 30 -2.94 17.51 -8.85
N GLY A 31 -2.30 16.93 -9.86
CA GLY A 31 -1.09 17.47 -10.47
C GLY A 31 0.16 17.33 -9.59
N VAL A 32 0.06 16.70 -8.43
CA VAL A 32 1.17 16.54 -7.47
C VAL A 32 1.84 15.19 -7.65
N PHE A 33 3.15 15.21 -7.90
CA PHE A 33 3.95 14.00 -7.98
C PHE A 33 4.29 13.47 -6.58
N THR A 34 4.08 12.16 -6.37
CA THR A 34 4.32 11.51 -5.07
C THR A 34 5.58 10.64 -5.10
N LEU A 35 6.63 11.09 -4.41
CA LEU A 35 7.87 10.32 -4.23
C LEU A 35 7.76 9.22 -3.16
N GLY A 36 6.80 9.35 -2.23
CA GLY A 36 6.64 8.46 -1.08
C GLY A 36 5.70 7.27 -1.30
N HIS A 37 5.05 7.15 -2.46
CA HIS A 37 3.99 6.18 -2.69
C HIS A 37 4.40 4.72 -2.38
N ALA A 38 5.58 4.30 -2.84
CA ALA A 38 6.09 2.95 -2.59
C ALA A 38 6.36 2.70 -1.10
N ALA A 39 6.80 3.73 -0.36
CA ALA A 39 7.03 3.62 1.08
C ALA A 39 5.71 3.41 1.83
N TYR A 40 4.68 4.21 1.55
CA TYR A 40 3.36 4.07 2.19
C TYR A 40 2.68 2.74 1.85
N MET A 41 2.83 2.27 0.61
CA MET A 41 2.34 0.95 0.19
C MET A 41 3.03 -0.18 0.97
N SER A 42 4.35 -0.09 1.17
CA SER A 42 5.12 -1.09 1.91
C SER A 42 4.77 -1.13 3.40
N ILE A 43 4.51 0.04 4.01
CA ILE A 43 4.07 0.14 5.40
C ILE A 43 2.73 -0.58 5.60
N GLY A 44 1.76 -0.36 4.71
CA GLY A 44 0.46 -1.05 4.75
C GLY A 44 0.59 -2.56 4.56
N ALA A 45 1.39 -3.00 3.58
CA ALA A 45 1.64 -4.42 3.34
C ALA A 45 2.28 -5.12 4.56
N TYR A 46 3.25 -4.46 5.20
CA TYR A 46 3.92 -4.98 6.40
C TYR A 46 2.98 -5.04 7.62
N ALA A 47 2.15 -4.00 7.82
CA ALA A 47 1.14 -4.00 8.88
C ALA A 47 0.11 -5.14 8.70
N LEU A 48 -0.32 -5.39 7.46
CA LEU A 48 -1.19 -6.51 7.12
C LEU A 48 -0.52 -7.86 7.41
N ALA A 49 0.76 -8.01 7.02
CA ALA A 49 1.53 -9.23 7.26
C ALA A 49 1.69 -9.52 8.76
N ILE A 50 1.93 -8.50 9.59
CA ILE A 50 1.98 -8.66 11.05
C ILE A 50 0.60 -9.00 11.62
N GLY A 51 -0.46 -8.31 11.16
CA GLY A 51 -1.82 -8.54 11.65
C GLY A 51 -2.30 -9.97 11.41
N MET A 52 -2.04 -10.52 10.23
CA MET A 52 -2.37 -11.91 9.91
C MET A 52 -1.39 -12.91 10.51
N GLY A 53 -0.09 -12.61 10.52
CA GLY A 53 0.95 -13.57 10.93
C GLY A 53 1.15 -13.70 12.44
N ARG A 54 1.08 -12.59 13.19
CA ARG A 54 1.38 -12.58 14.63
C ARG A 54 0.16 -12.51 15.52
N TYR A 55 -0.89 -11.85 15.06
CA TYR A 55 -2.11 -11.66 15.84
C TYR A 55 -3.27 -12.52 15.34
N GLU A 56 -3.06 -13.28 14.26
CA GLU A 56 -4.05 -14.20 13.67
C GLU A 56 -5.41 -13.53 13.41
N LEU A 57 -5.40 -12.22 13.12
CA LEU A 57 -6.62 -11.49 12.85
C LEU A 57 -7.27 -12.00 11.56
N PRO A 58 -8.62 -12.05 11.50
CA PRO A 58 -9.31 -12.37 10.26
C PRO A 58 -8.96 -11.33 9.20
N TRP A 59 -8.77 -11.82 7.96
CA TRP A 59 -8.29 -11.04 6.81
C TRP A 59 -8.95 -9.66 6.65
N PRO A 60 -10.29 -9.49 6.77
CA PRO A 60 -10.91 -8.17 6.60
C PRO A 60 -10.47 -7.15 7.66
N ILE A 61 -10.33 -7.60 8.91
CA ILE A 61 -9.99 -6.73 10.04
C ILE A 61 -8.51 -6.34 9.97
N ALA A 62 -7.64 -7.31 9.63
CA ALA A 62 -6.22 -7.06 9.43
C ALA A 62 -5.99 -6.04 8.28
N LEU A 63 -6.76 -6.14 7.19
CA LEU A 63 -6.69 -5.20 6.07
C LEU A 63 -7.12 -3.78 6.45
N LEU A 64 -8.24 -3.64 7.17
CA LEU A 64 -8.71 -2.35 7.65
C LEU A 64 -7.71 -1.69 8.59
N LEU A 65 -7.20 -2.43 9.57
CA LEU A 65 -6.20 -1.92 10.52
C LEU A 65 -4.90 -1.53 9.82
N ALA A 66 -4.43 -2.33 8.86
CA ALA A 66 -3.25 -2.01 8.06
C ALA A 66 -3.45 -0.73 7.24
N GLY A 67 -4.63 -0.55 6.63
CA GLY A 67 -4.99 0.67 5.90
C GLY A 67 -5.02 1.91 6.79
N VAL A 68 -5.60 1.80 8.00
CA VAL A 68 -5.63 2.89 8.98
C VAL A 68 -4.22 3.23 9.48
N LEU A 69 -3.39 2.24 9.78
CA LEU A 69 -2.01 2.48 10.19
C LEU A 69 -1.19 3.14 9.07
N ALA A 70 -1.33 2.67 7.83
CA ALA A 70 -0.64 3.25 6.70
C ALA A 70 -1.07 4.71 6.45
N SER A 71 -2.37 5.02 6.55
CA SER A 71 -2.87 6.39 6.39
C SER A 71 -2.42 7.30 7.53
N LEU A 72 -2.35 6.79 8.76
CA LEU A 72 -1.85 7.55 9.92
C LEU A 72 -0.38 7.93 9.73
N VAL A 73 0.45 6.98 9.29
CA VAL A 73 1.87 7.24 9.01
C VAL A 73 2.03 8.19 7.83
N ALA A 74 1.26 7.99 6.75
CA ALA A 74 1.27 8.89 5.61
C ALA A 74 0.85 10.32 5.99
N TYR A 75 -0.12 10.47 6.88
CA TYR A 75 -0.54 11.77 7.42
C TYR A 75 0.58 12.42 8.25
N LEU A 76 1.17 11.69 9.19
CA LEU A 76 2.26 12.18 10.03
C LEU A 76 3.48 12.64 9.21
N VAL A 77 3.79 11.95 8.12
CA VAL A 77 4.88 12.31 7.21
C VAL A 77 4.46 13.40 6.21
N GLY A 78 3.18 13.47 5.83
CA GLY A 78 2.66 14.50 4.92
C GLY A 78 2.58 15.89 5.56
N VAL A 79 2.27 15.98 6.85
CA VAL A 79 2.20 17.25 7.60
C VAL A 79 3.51 18.06 7.53
N PRO A 80 4.71 17.51 7.79
CA PRO A 80 5.95 18.26 7.66
C PRO A 80 6.25 18.64 6.20
N THR A 81 5.90 17.81 5.22
CA THR A 81 6.06 18.14 3.79
C THR A 81 5.24 19.34 3.37
N LEU A 82 4.03 19.50 3.93
CA LEU A 82 3.17 20.67 3.66
C LEU A 82 3.67 21.97 4.33
N ARG A 83 4.59 21.84 5.30
CA ARG A 83 5.18 22.97 6.04
C ARG A 83 6.53 23.42 5.48
N LEU A 84 7.05 22.73 4.45
CA LEU A 84 8.14 23.23 3.60
C LEU A 84 7.58 23.98 2.40
#